data_AF-A0A7S2DAT8-F1
#
_entry.id   AF-A0A7S2DAT8-F1
#
_cell.length_a   1.000
_cell.length_b   1.000
_cell.length_c   1.000
_cell.angle_alpha   90.00
_cell.angle_beta   90.00
_cell.angle_gamma   90.00
#
_symmetry.space_group_name_H-M   'P 1'
#
loop_
_entity.id
_entity.type
_entity.pdbx_description
1 polymer ?
#
loop_
_entity_poly.entity_id
_entity_poly.type
_entity_poly.pdbx_seq_one_letter_code
_entity_poly.pdbx_strand_id
1 'polypeptide(L)'
;HLTETDSCSSPGEPTACELTNWGAWSACTKSCGGLRQRTRAVQVTATNGGAPCEGGLEELVPCNVGSCQQDVQDCQLSEWGAWKSKDPMYPDCGPDGQHWRSRDIVRKPSGGGRPCEESLEQIKSCNHSVACELSEWSEWGSCDKPCGGGQQLRHRQVTRNPLFGGKACEPVLMLTKGCNEEPCSMDKLDCEVGEWAQWSQCTAKCGAGQRQRERKIVQQPRNGGLGCGLELSQLDACNNEPCATVDCLWSDWDEWSDCSCKCGGGQRTRNRRVKQTPQPGGKPCEALAKEEVAVCNTKPCNEHCVDGEWEQWEEWTACSATCKGGVTYRSRKVKTEANHCGEPATGPMRENAKCNE
;
A
#
# COMPACT_ATOMS: atom_id res chain seq x y z
N HIS A 1 -0.51 -8.95 -11.22
CA HIS A 1 -0.44 -8.79 -9.75
C HIS A 1 -1.03 -7.44 -9.40
N LEU A 2 -2.31 -7.42 -9.06
CA LEU A 2 -2.98 -6.26 -8.47
C LEU A 2 -2.81 -6.42 -6.95
N THR A 3 -2.06 -5.51 -6.33
CA THR A 3 -2.00 -5.39 -4.88
C THR A 3 -3.28 -4.73 -4.41
N GLU A 4 -4.11 -5.51 -3.73
CA GLU A 4 -5.25 -5.07 -2.94
C GLU A 4 -4.73 -4.18 -1.80
N THR A 5 -5.15 -2.93 -1.77
CA THR A 5 -4.94 -2.06 -0.60
C THR A 5 -5.99 -2.41 0.42
N ASP A 6 -5.52 -2.99 1.52
CA ASP A 6 -6.32 -3.32 2.69
C ASP A 6 -6.94 -2.05 3.29
N SER A 7 -8.14 -2.20 3.82
CA SER A 7 -8.90 -1.08 4.41
C SER A 7 -8.19 -0.62 5.67
N CYS A 8 -7.90 0.68 5.81
CA CYS A 8 -7.45 1.22 7.09
C CYS A 8 -8.44 0.82 8.18
N SER A 9 -7.93 0.13 9.21
CA SER A 9 -8.67 -0.24 10.40
C SER A 9 -9.53 0.92 10.88
N SER A 10 -10.78 0.62 11.20
CA SER A 10 -11.75 1.52 11.84
C SER A 10 -11.05 2.56 12.72
N PRO A 11 -11.29 3.87 12.51
CA PRO A 11 -10.74 4.88 13.40
C PRO A 11 -11.17 4.55 14.83
N GLY A 12 -10.21 4.51 15.76
CA GLY A 12 -10.50 4.22 17.16
C GLY A 12 -11.53 5.20 17.72
N GLU A 13 -12.15 4.87 18.85
CA GLU A 13 -13.14 5.76 19.46
C GLU A 13 -12.58 7.18 19.70
N PRO A 14 -13.40 8.23 19.51
CA PRO A 14 -12.99 9.61 19.73
C PRO A 14 -12.56 9.80 21.18
N THR A 15 -11.29 10.13 21.38
CA THR A 15 -10.74 10.39 22.71
C THR A 15 -10.63 11.90 22.90
N ALA A 16 -11.34 12.44 23.90
CA ALA A 16 -11.30 13.86 24.23
C ALA A 16 -9.98 14.24 24.92
N CYS A 17 -9.61 15.50 24.77
CA CYS A 17 -8.40 16.04 25.39
C CYS A 17 -8.58 16.23 26.91
N GLU A 18 -7.63 15.75 27.71
CA GLU A 18 -7.65 15.89 29.17
C GLU A 18 -6.45 16.72 29.64
N LEU A 19 -6.68 17.69 30.54
CA LEU A 19 -5.64 18.51 31.15
C LEU A 19 -5.29 17.99 32.55
N THR A 20 -4.01 18.04 32.92
CA THR A 20 -3.59 17.75 34.29
C THR A 20 -4.13 18.80 35.26
N ASN A 21 -4.13 18.47 36.55
CA ASN A 21 -4.30 19.47 37.60
C ASN A 21 -3.22 20.56 37.51
N TRP A 22 -3.56 21.76 37.98
CA TRP A 22 -2.62 22.87 38.06
C TRP A 22 -1.46 22.57 39.01
N GLY A 23 -0.26 22.93 38.58
CA GLY A 23 0.93 22.96 39.43
C GLY A 23 0.83 24.02 40.54
N ALA A 24 1.76 23.95 41.49
CA ALA A 24 1.87 24.95 42.54
C ALA A 24 2.20 26.34 41.96
N TRP A 25 1.73 27.39 42.62
CA TRP A 25 2.10 28.76 42.30
C TRP A 25 3.59 29.00 42.51
N SER A 26 4.22 29.70 41.57
CA SER A 26 5.59 30.19 41.74
C SER A 26 5.71 31.18 42.89
N ALA A 27 6.94 31.39 43.37
CA ALA A 27 7.24 32.57 44.17
C ALA A 27 6.86 33.85 43.41
N CYS A 28 6.49 34.88 44.15
CA CYS A 28 6.16 36.17 43.55
C CYS A 28 7.41 36.77 42.90
N THR A 29 7.31 37.21 41.65
CA THR A 29 8.46 37.75 40.90
C THR A 29 9.05 39.02 41.51
N LYS A 30 8.29 39.72 42.36
CA LYS A 30 8.72 40.94 43.06
C LYS A 30 8.19 40.98 44.48
N SER A 31 8.92 41.67 45.36
CA SER A 31 8.51 41.92 46.74
C SER A 31 7.30 42.88 46.87
N CYS A 32 6.98 43.63 45.81
CA CYS A 32 5.79 44.49 45.70
C CYS A 32 5.30 44.47 44.24
N GLY A 33 3.99 44.31 44.03
CA GLY A 33 3.35 44.34 42.70
C GLY A 33 3.91 43.30 41.71
N GLY A 34 4.17 42.09 42.19
CA GLY A 34 4.72 41.00 41.38
C GLY A 34 3.63 40.11 40.76
N LEU A 35 4.08 39.19 39.92
CA LEU A 35 3.25 38.14 39.33
C LEU A 35 3.72 36.79 39.87
N ARG A 36 2.78 35.89 40.10
CA ARG A 36 3.08 34.47 40.29
C ARG A 36 2.37 33.69 39.18
N GLN A 37 3.02 32.63 38.74
CA GLN A 37 2.54 31.80 37.64
C GLN A 37 2.35 30.36 38.11
N ARG A 38 1.39 29.66 37.53
CA ARG A 38 1.28 28.21 37.61
C ARG A 38 0.99 27.65 36.23
N THR A 39 1.42 26.40 36.00
CA THR A 39 1.26 25.72 34.72
C THR A 39 0.54 24.38 34.91
N ARG A 40 -0.11 23.92 33.85
CA ARG A 40 -0.67 22.56 33.73
C ARG A 40 -0.34 22.02 32.34
N ALA A 41 -0.35 20.71 32.18
CA ALA A 41 -0.01 20.05 30.92
C ALA A 41 -1.24 19.36 30.32
N VAL A 42 -1.14 19.02 29.02
CA VAL A 42 -2.09 18.11 28.38
C VAL A 42 -1.72 16.69 28.80
N GLN A 43 -2.61 16.04 29.54
CA GLN A 43 -2.47 14.66 29.98
C GLN A 43 -2.83 13.67 28.85
N VAL A 44 -3.89 13.99 28.10
CA VAL A 44 -4.36 13.21 26.96
C VAL A 44 -4.62 14.15 25.80
N THR A 45 -4.01 13.89 24.64
CA THR A 45 -4.26 14.66 23.42
C THR A 45 -5.51 14.15 22.70
N ALA A 46 -6.31 15.06 22.14
CA ALA A 46 -7.48 14.67 21.36
C ALA A 46 -7.08 13.83 20.13
N THR A 47 -7.71 12.68 19.96
CA THR A 47 -7.51 11.78 18.80
C THR A 47 -8.86 11.32 18.23
N ASN A 48 -8.85 10.88 16.96
CA ASN A 48 -10.04 10.37 16.25
C ASN A 48 -11.26 11.31 16.27
N GLY A 49 -11.06 12.62 16.22
CA GLY A 49 -12.14 13.62 16.22
C GLY A 49 -12.73 13.95 17.61
N GLY A 50 -12.08 13.54 18.70
CA GLY A 50 -12.45 13.95 20.06
C GLY A 50 -12.28 15.46 20.31
N ALA A 51 -12.99 15.98 21.31
CA ALA A 51 -13.02 17.41 21.61
C ALA A 51 -11.64 17.96 22.05
N PRO A 52 -11.24 19.16 21.59
CA PRO A 52 -9.97 19.78 21.98
C PRO A 52 -9.99 20.25 23.44
N CYS A 53 -8.81 20.42 24.05
CA CYS A 53 -8.70 20.90 25.44
C CYS A 53 -9.21 22.36 25.55
N GLU A 54 -10.03 22.63 26.57
CA GLU A 54 -10.54 23.97 26.85
C GLU A 54 -9.75 24.67 27.97
N GLY A 55 -9.35 25.93 27.73
CA GLY A 55 -8.61 26.78 28.66
C GLY A 55 -7.09 26.78 28.47
N GLY A 56 -6.40 27.71 29.14
CA GLY A 56 -4.95 27.91 29.00
C GLY A 56 -4.10 26.86 29.73
N LEU A 57 -2.84 26.72 29.30
CA LEU A 57 -1.81 25.88 29.96
C LEU A 57 -1.00 26.65 31.02
N GLU A 58 -1.15 27.97 31.03
CA GLU A 58 -0.46 28.88 31.94
C GLU A 58 -1.46 29.89 32.50
N GLU A 59 -1.32 30.21 33.79
CA GLU A 59 -2.14 31.20 34.48
C GLU A 59 -1.25 32.12 35.31
N LEU A 60 -1.47 33.43 35.17
CA LEU A 60 -0.72 34.50 35.83
C LEU A 60 -1.66 35.27 36.75
N VAL A 61 -1.31 35.38 38.03
CA VAL A 61 -2.10 36.11 39.03
C VAL A 61 -1.22 37.11 39.79
N PRO A 62 -1.71 38.33 40.08
CA PRO A 62 -0.97 39.31 40.85
C PRO A 62 -0.74 38.86 42.30
N CYS A 63 0.42 39.20 42.83
CA CYS A 63 0.82 38.95 44.22
C CYS A 63 1.48 40.20 44.83
N ASN A 64 1.37 40.35 46.15
CA ASN A 64 1.87 41.51 46.89
C ASN A 64 1.22 42.85 46.44
N VAL A 65 -0.11 42.89 46.35
CA VAL A 65 -0.92 43.98 45.74
C VAL A 65 -1.37 45.07 46.73
N GLY A 66 -0.67 45.23 47.86
CA GLY A 66 -1.05 46.20 48.89
C GLY A 66 0.15 46.97 49.44
N SER A 67 0.00 48.29 49.54
CA SER A 67 0.90 49.24 50.23
C SER A 67 2.23 49.56 49.52
N CYS A 68 2.18 49.91 48.24
CA CYS A 68 3.36 50.44 47.53
C CYS A 68 3.18 51.95 47.29
N GLN A 69 4.08 52.79 47.82
CA GLN A 69 4.05 54.26 47.64
C GLN A 69 4.57 54.72 46.26
N GLN A 70 4.30 53.95 45.20
CA GLN A 70 4.61 54.34 43.83
C GLN A 70 3.30 54.49 43.05
N ASP A 71 3.30 55.39 42.06
CA ASP A 71 2.17 55.61 41.16
C ASP A 71 1.68 54.28 40.60
N VAL A 72 0.50 53.87 41.08
CA VAL A 72 -0.15 52.63 40.68
C VAL A 72 -0.66 52.82 39.27
N GLN A 73 -0.11 52.05 38.34
CA GLN A 73 -0.51 52.12 36.94
C GLN A 73 -0.99 50.77 36.46
N ASP A 74 -2.24 50.74 36.02
CA ASP A 74 -2.86 49.55 35.44
C ASP A 74 -2.37 49.32 34.01
N CYS A 75 -2.34 48.04 33.64
CA CYS A 75 -2.05 47.58 32.30
C CYS A 75 -3.09 48.11 31.31
N GLN A 76 -2.65 48.63 30.16
CA GLN A 76 -3.54 49.10 29.10
C GLN A 76 -3.22 48.37 27.78
N LEU A 77 -4.25 47.79 27.20
CA LEU A 77 -4.22 47.14 25.89
C LEU A 77 -4.51 48.15 24.78
N SER A 78 -3.99 47.88 23.58
CA SER A 78 -4.36 48.61 22.37
C SER A 78 -5.76 48.21 21.92
N GLU A 79 -6.31 49.01 21.01
CA GLU A 79 -7.40 48.55 20.17
C GLU A 79 -6.99 47.31 19.38
N TRP A 80 -7.97 46.49 19.02
CA TRP A 80 -7.74 45.30 18.22
C TRP A 80 -7.31 45.67 16.79
N GLY A 81 -6.33 44.94 16.28
CA GLY A 81 -6.01 44.94 14.86
C GLY A 81 -7.16 44.41 14.00
N ALA A 82 -7.07 44.65 12.69
CA ALA A 82 -7.98 44.07 11.72
C ALA A 82 -7.94 42.53 11.78
N TRP A 83 -9.08 41.89 11.51
CA TRP A 83 -9.14 40.46 11.29
C TRP A 83 -8.31 40.07 10.08
N LYS A 84 -7.53 39.01 10.22
CA LYS A 84 -6.66 38.46 9.19
C LYS A 84 -6.77 36.94 9.21
N SER A 85 -6.60 36.32 8.07
CA SER A 85 -6.34 34.87 8.03
C SER A 85 -4.84 34.57 8.07
N LYS A 86 -4.50 33.29 8.21
CA LYS A 86 -3.13 32.80 8.03
C LYS A 86 -2.74 32.66 6.55
N ASP A 87 -3.71 32.79 5.63
CA ASP A 87 -3.51 32.64 4.19
C ASP A 87 -3.52 34.01 3.50
N PRO A 88 -2.38 34.45 2.92
CA PRO A 88 -2.29 35.72 2.20
C PRO A 88 -3.28 35.85 1.04
N MET A 89 -3.75 34.73 0.46
CA MET A 89 -4.67 34.71 -0.67
C MET A 89 -6.13 34.95 -0.26
N TYR A 90 -6.45 34.73 1.03
CA TYR A 90 -7.80 34.93 1.59
C TYR A 90 -7.74 35.78 2.85
N PRO A 91 -7.51 37.10 2.75
CA PRO A 91 -7.19 37.96 3.88
C PRO A 91 -8.29 38.03 4.96
N ASP A 92 -9.54 37.79 4.59
CA ASP A 92 -10.69 37.94 5.50
C ASP A 92 -11.04 36.65 6.28
N CYS A 93 -10.80 35.48 5.69
CA CYS A 93 -11.17 34.19 6.27
C CYS A 93 -10.27 33.08 5.71
N GLY A 94 -9.62 32.32 6.58
CA GLY A 94 -8.72 31.25 6.17
C GLY A 94 -9.46 30.03 5.62
N PRO A 95 -8.74 29.13 4.93
CA PRO A 95 -9.31 27.87 4.41
C PRO A 95 -9.86 26.94 5.51
N ASP A 96 -9.45 27.16 6.76
CA ASP A 96 -9.93 26.52 7.98
C ASP A 96 -11.25 27.14 8.51
N GLY A 97 -11.83 28.12 7.81
CA GLY A 97 -13.04 28.82 8.23
C GLY A 97 -12.81 29.69 9.46
N GLN A 98 -11.57 30.11 9.69
CA GLN A 98 -11.18 30.91 10.85
C GLN A 98 -10.43 32.17 10.43
N HIS A 99 -10.58 33.20 11.25
CA HIS A 99 -9.74 34.39 11.18
C HIS A 99 -9.28 34.78 12.57
N TRP A 100 -8.17 35.49 12.65
CA TRP A 100 -7.56 35.90 13.89
C TRP A 100 -7.23 37.39 13.86
N ARG A 101 -7.14 37.98 15.05
CA ARG A 101 -6.64 39.33 15.24
C ARG A 101 -5.83 39.40 16.52
N SER A 102 -4.91 40.35 16.57
CA SER A 102 -4.08 40.63 17.74
C SER A 102 -4.22 42.06 18.22
N ARG A 103 -3.83 42.29 19.48
CA ARG A 103 -3.66 43.59 20.10
C ARG A 103 -2.43 43.56 20.99
N ASP A 104 -1.85 44.71 21.27
CA ASP A 104 -0.61 44.84 22.02
C ASP A 104 -0.83 45.46 23.40
N ILE A 105 0.13 45.24 24.30
CA ILE A 105 0.18 45.93 25.59
C ILE A 105 0.83 47.30 25.36
N VAL A 106 0.01 48.34 25.30
CA VAL A 106 0.46 49.73 25.15
C VAL A 106 1.14 50.21 26.42
N ARG A 107 0.68 49.75 27.58
CA ARG A 107 1.24 50.13 28.87
C ARG A 107 1.30 48.96 29.83
N LYS A 108 2.48 48.69 30.37
CA LYS A 108 2.72 47.62 31.34
C LYS A 108 2.29 48.07 32.74
N PRO A 109 1.78 47.15 33.59
CA PRO A 109 1.40 47.49 34.95
C PRO A 109 2.64 47.81 35.80
N SER A 110 2.54 48.83 36.64
CA SER A 110 3.59 49.24 37.58
C SER A 110 2.99 49.67 38.93
N GLY A 111 3.81 49.69 39.99
CA GLY A 111 3.38 50.13 41.32
C GLY A 111 2.32 49.26 42.02
N GLY A 112 2.03 48.05 41.51
CA GLY A 112 0.94 47.19 42.01
C GLY A 112 -0.38 47.35 41.25
N GLY A 113 -0.37 48.01 40.09
CA GLY A 113 -1.52 48.07 39.20
C GLY A 113 -1.90 46.71 38.60
N ARG A 114 -3.15 46.60 38.15
CA ARG A 114 -3.74 45.34 37.67
C ARG A 114 -3.08 44.90 36.36
N PRO A 115 -2.72 43.62 36.24
CA PRO A 115 -2.24 43.07 34.97
C PRO A 115 -3.37 42.98 33.95
N CYS A 116 -3.00 42.94 32.67
CA CYS A 116 -3.96 42.64 31.61
C CYS A 116 -4.33 41.15 31.71
N GLU A 117 -5.54 40.86 32.17
CA GLU A 117 -6.07 39.48 32.30
C GLU A 117 -6.67 38.97 30.97
N GLU A 118 -6.94 39.86 30.03
CA GLU A 118 -7.54 39.51 28.75
C GLU A 118 -6.51 39.08 27.69
N SER A 119 -6.90 38.15 26.81
CA SER A 119 -6.03 37.61 25.75
C SER A 119 -5.56 38.67 24.74
N LEU A 120 -4.32 38.50 24.26
CA LEU A 120 -3.71 39.33 23.20
C LEU A 120 -4.07 38.85 21.79
N GLU A 121 -4.57 37.63 21.67
CA GLU A 121 -5.02 37.03 20.41
C GLU A 121 -6.47 36.58 20.54
N GLN A 122 -7.22 36.72 19.45
CA GLN A 122 -8.58 36.23 19.35
C GLN A 122 -8.76 35.51 18.02
N ILE A 123 -9.35 34.31 18.08
CA ILE A 123 -9.73 33.51 16.91
C ILE A 123 -11.26 33.44 16.87
N LYS A 124 -11.84 33.61 15.67
CA LYS A 124 -13.26 33.42 15.45
C LYS A 124 -13.51 32.59 14.19
N SER A 125 -14.63 31.89 14.19
CA SER A 125 -15.17 31.28 12.99
C SER A 125 -15.67 32.36 12.04
N CYS A 126 -15.38 32.21 10.75
CA CYS A 126 -15.90 33.03 9.67
C CYS A 126 -16.58 32.12 8.65
N ASN A 127 -17.71 32.57 8.10
CA ASN A 127 -18.43 31.83 7.08
C ASN A 127 -18.00 32.34 5.71
N HIS A 128 -17.08 31.63 5.09
CA HIS A 128 -16.62 31.94 3.73
C HIS A 128 -16.81 30.72 2.84
N SER A 129 -18.05 30.42 2.45
CA SER A 129 -18.33 29.35 1.49
C SER A 129 -18.37 29.92 0.07
N VAL A 130 -17.57 29.38 -0.85
CA VAL A 130 -17.62 29.78 -2.27
C VAL A 130 -18.34 28.69 -3.05
N ALA A 131 -19.53 29.02 -3.57
CA ALA A 131 -20.31 28.07 -4.37
C ALA A 131 -19.68 27.87 -5.77
N CYS A 132 -19.93 26.67 -6.32
CA CYS A 132 -19.55 26.38 -7.70
C CYS A 132 -20.28 27.30 -8.69
N GLU A 133 -19.58 27.71 -9.74
CA GLU A 133 -20.10 28.49 -10.85
C GLU A 133 -19.86 27.75 -12.17
N LEU A 134 -20.87 27.75 -13.03
CA LEU A 134 -20.85 27.12 -14.35
C LEU A 134 -20.89 28.21 -15.43
N SER A 135 -20.29 27.95 -16.58
CA SER A 135 -20.42 28.81 -17.75
C SER A 135 -21.85 28.77 -18.29
N GLU A 136 -22.18 29.75 -19.14
CA GLU A 136 -23.32 29.63 -20.04
C GLU A 136 -23.16 28.38 -20.92
N TRP A 137 -24.31 27.84 -21.35
CA TRP A 137 -24.31 26.74 -22.32
C TRP A 137 -23.78 27.22 -23.66
N SER A 138 -23.02 26.36 -24.33
CA SER A 138 -22.70 26.54 -25.74
C SER A 138 -24.00 26.56 -26.56
N GLU A 139 -23.94 27.18 -27.73
CA GLU A 139 -24.94 26.97 -28.77
C GLU A 139 -25.04 25.47 -29.12
N TRP A 140 -26.20 25.07 -29.62
CA TRP A 140 -26.39 23.71 -30.11
C TRP A 140 -25.55 23.48 -31.36
N GLY A 141 -24.75 22.41 -31.36
CA GLY A 141 -24.02 21.97 -32.55
C GLY A 141 -24.94 21.55 -33.70
N SER A 142 -24.38 21.35 -34.89
CA SER A 142 -25.14 20.84 -36.05
C SER A 142 -25.71 19.44 -35.77
N CYS A 143 -26.81 19.10 -36.43
CA CYS A 143 -27.36 17.74 -36.35
C CYS A 143 -26.37 16.74 -36.92
N ASP A 144 -26.12 15.64 -36.20
CA ASP A 144 -25.20 14.58 -36.62
C ASP A 144 -25.68 13.81 -37.87
N LYS A 145 -26.98 13.84 -38.15
CA LYS A 145 -27.62 13.23 -39.33
C LYS A 145 -28.44 14.24 -40.12
N PRO A 146 -28.49 14.12 -41.45
CA PRO A 146 -29.29 15.02 -42.29
C PRO A 146 -30.80 14.74 -42.26
N CYS A 147 -31.22 13.52 -41.89
CA CYS A 147 -32.62 13.06 -41.83
C CYS A 147 -32.71 11.75 -41.02
N GLY A 148 -33.91 11.25 -40.75
CA GLY A 148 -34.18 9.96 -40.12
C GLY A 148 -33.84 9.91 -38.63
N GLY A 149 -33.85 11.06 -37.95
CA GLY A 149 -33.57 11.21 -36.52
C GLY A 149 -32.08 11.21 -36.19
N GLY A 150 -31.57 12.39 -35.84
CA GLY A 150 -30.21 12.66 -35.33
C GLY A 150 -30.20 13.37 -33.98
N GLN A 151 -29.01 13.76 -33.53
CA GLN A 151 -28.77 14.46 -32.28
C GLN A 151 -27.96 15.73 -32.49
N GLN A 152 -28.33 16.78 -31.75
CA GLN A 152 -27.49 17.96 -31.53
C GLN A 152 -26.91 17.88 -30.12
N LEU A 153 -25.68 18.35 -29.96
CA LEU A 153 -24.98 18.40 -28.67
C LEU A 153 -24.72 19.85 -28.27
N ARG A 154 -24.87 20.16 -26.99
CA ARG A 154 -24.31 21.37 -26.37
C ARG A 154 -23.64 21.03 -25.05
N HIS A 155 -22.71 21.89 -24.62
CA HIS A 155 -21.92 21.68 -23.40
C HIS A 155 -21.74 22.98 -22.62
N ARG A 156 -21.39 22.87 -21.35
CA ARG A 156 -20.93 23.98 -20.49
C ARG A 156 -19.78 23.49 -19.62
N GLN A 157 -19.05 24.41 -19.01
CA GLN A 157 -17.87 24.09 -18.20
C GLN A 157 -17.98 24.70 -16.80
N VAL A 158 -17.21 24.16 -15.85
CA VAL A 158 -17.08 24.74 -14.51
C VAL A 158 -16.14 25.94 -14.61
N THR A 159 -16.64 27.14 -14.32
CA THR A 159 -15.84 28.38 -14.32
C THR A 159 -15.22 28.63 -12.95
N ARG A 160 -15.85 28.17 -11.88
CA ARG A 160 -15.30 28.21 -10.52
C ARG A 160 -15.68 26.97 -9.74
N ASN A 161 -14.68 26.29 -9.17
CA ASN A 161 -14.90 25.15 -8.28
C ASN A 161 -15.46 25.59 -6.92
N PRO A 162 -16.26 24.75 -6.25
CA PRO A 162 -16.73 25.04 -4.90
C PRO A 162 -15.55 24.99 -3.92
N LEU A 163 -15.44 25.97 -3.04
CA LEU A 163 -14.46 26.01 -1.96
C LEU A 163 -15.15 26.14 -0.60
N PHE A 164 -14.49 25.67 0.45
CA PHE A 164 -14.86 25.91 1.85
C PHE A 164 -16.31 25.49 2.19
N GLY A 165 -16.71 24.30 1.76
CA GLY A 165 -18.07 23.77 1.99
C GLY A 165 -19.16 24.39 1.11
N GLY A 166 -18.79 25.14 0.07
CA GLY A 166 -19.73 25.67 -0.92
C GLY A 166 -20.48 24.58 -1.69
N LYS A 167 -21.70 24.91 -2.13
CA LYS A 167 -22.57 23.98 -2.87
C LYS A 167 -21.89 23.48 -4.14
N ALA A 168 -21.92 22.17 -4.35
CA ALA A 168 -21.40 21.51 -5.54
C ALA A 168 -22.13 21.95 -6.82
N CYS A 169 -21.44 21.87 -7.94
CA CYS A 169 -22.00 22.15 -9.26
C CYS A 169 -23.13 21.17 -9.57
N GLU A 170 -24.08 21.61 -10.40
CA GLU A 170 -25.06 20.70 -11.00
C GLU A 170 -24.35 19.68 -11.91
N PRO A 171 -24.71 18.37 -11.86
CA PRO A 171 -23.91 17.32 -12.49
C PRO A 171 -23.98 17.32 -14.03
N VAL A 172 -24.95 18.01 -14.62
CA VAL A 172 -25.18 17.97 -16.06
C VAL A 172 -24.34 19.06 -16.75
N LEU A 173 -23.27 18.62 -17.41
CA LEU A 173 -22.35 19.48 -18.18
C LEU A 173 -22.53 19.33 -19.70
N MET A 174 -23.27 18.32 -20.14
CA MET A 174 -23.56 18.03 -21.54
C MET A 174 -25.02 17.65 -21.71
N LEU A 175 -25.64 18.11 -22.80
CA LEU A 175 -27.00 17.78 -23.17
C LEU A 175 -27.09 17.39 -24.64
N THR A 176 -27.98 16.45 -24.93
CA THR A 176 -28.39 16.06 -26.28
C THR A 176 -29.85 16.40 -26.52
N LYS A 177 -30.19 16.74 -27.77
CA LYS A 177 -31.59 16.86 -28.22
C LYS A 177 -31.75 16.22 -29.58
N GLY A 178 -32.93 15.68 -29.87
CA GLY A 178 -33.28 15.15 -31.19
C GLY A 178 -33.34 16.24 -32.25
N CYS A 179 -33.02 15.88 -33.50
CA CYS A 179 -33.12 16.73 -34.68
C CYS A 179 -33.39 15.88 -35.93
N ASN A 180 -33.87 16.51 -37.00
CA ASN A 180 -34.07 15.91 -38.33
C ASN A 180 -34.87 14.59 -38.31
N GLU A 181 -36.00 14.56 -37.59
CA GLU A 181 -36.85 13.37 -37.41
C GLU A 181 -37.59 12.93 -38.68
N GLU A 182 -37.61 13.77 -39.71
CA GLU A 182 -38.23 13.44 -40.99
C GLU A 182 -37.58 12.21 -41.64
N PRO A 183 -38.36 11.24 -42.12
CA PRO A 183 -37.82 10.04 -42.75
C PRO A 183 -36.99 10.39 -43.98
N CYS A 184 -35.81 9.79 -44.08
CA CYS A 184 -34.99 9.90 -45.28
C CYS A 184 -35.69 9.19 -46.45
N SER A 185 -35.94 9.89 -47.55
CA SER A 185 -36.45 9.30 -48.80
C SER A 185 -35.32 8.59 -49.55
N MET A 186 -35.00 7.34 -49.20
CA MET A 186 -34.23 6.40 -50.04
C MET A 186 -34.65 4.95 -49.73
N ASP A 187 -34.62 4.07 -50.73
CA ASP A 187 -35.15 2.71 -50.67
C ASP A 187 -34.60 1.85 -49.51
N LYS A 188 -35.43 0.92 -49.02
CA LYS A 188 -35.05 -0.10 -48.04
C LYS A 188 -34.09 -1.09 -48.67
N LEU A 189 -32.91 -1.25 -48.08
CA LEU A 189 -31.87 -2.14 -48.56
C LEU A 189 -31.48 -3.13 -47.46
N ASP A 190 -31.61 -4.42 -47.75
CA ASP A 190 -31.20 -5.48 -46.83
C ASP A 190 -29.68 -5.69 -46.89
N CYS A 191 -29.15 -6.30 -45.82
CA CYS A 191 -27.72 -6.58 -45.70
C CYS A 191 -27.31 -7.75 -46.61
N GLU A 192 -26.22 -7.59 -47.35
CA GLU A 192 -25.65 -8.63 -48.23
C GLU A 192 -24.22 -8.94 -47.80
N VAL A 193 -23.90 -10.22 -47.68
CA VAL A 193 -22.53 -10.70 -47.42
C VAL A 193 -21.90 -11.21 -48.71
N GLY A 194 -20.61 -10.91 -48.87
CA GLY A 194 -19.84 -11.41 -50.00
C GLY A 194 -19.51 -12.89 -49.87
N GLU A 195 -18.87 -13.41 -50.91
CA GLU A 195 -18.32 -14.75 -50.95
C GLU A 195 -17.28 -14.98 -49.85
N TRP A 196 -17.13 -16.24 -49.44
CA TRP A 196 -16.09 -16.63 -48.50
C TRP A 196 -14.70 -16.43 -49.10
N ALA A 197 -13.80 -15.86 -48.30
CA ALA A 197 -12.38 -15.91 -48.60
C ALA A 197 -11.90 -17.37 -48.65
N GLN A 198 -10.75 -17.57 -49.29
CA GLN A 198 -10.06 -18.85 -49.24
C GLN A 198 -9.70 -19.20 -47.79
N TRP A 199 -9.72 -20.49 -47.47
CA TRP A 199 -9.25 -20.99 -46.20
C TRP A 199 -7.80 -20.58 -45.95
N SER A 200 -7.51 -20.19 -44.71
CA SER A 200 -6.14 -20.03 -44.23
C SER A 200 -5.36 -21.34 -44.35
N GLN A 201 -4.04 -21.23 -44.26
CA GLN A 201 -3.22 -22.39 -44.00
C GLN A 201 -3.61 -23.03 -42.66
N CYS A 202 -3.39 -24.33 -42.54
CA CYS A 202 -3.63 -25.05 -41.30
C CYS A 202 -2.66 -24.55 -40.21
N THR A 203 -3.15 -24.36 -38.99
CA THR A 203 -2.34 -23.89 -37.86
C THR A 203 -1.23 -24.87 -37.48
N ALA A 204 -1.42 -26.16 -37.73
CA ALA A 204 -0.43 -27.20 -37.48
C ALA A 204 0.02 -27.85 -38.78
N LYS A 205 1.31 -28.20 -38.90
CA LYS A 205 1.85 -28.93 -40.06
C LYS A 205 1.56 -30.45 -40.02
N CYS A 206 1.31 -30.97 -38.83
CA CYS A 206 0.92 -32.35 -38.53
C CYS A 206 0.12 -32.35 -37.22
N GLY A 207 -0.60 -33.42 -36.93
CA GLY A 207 -1.53 -33.48 -35.80
C GLY A 207 -2.75 -32.57 -35.99
N ALA A 208 -3.61 -32.51 -34.98
CA ALA A 208 -4.87 -31.76 -35.02
C ALA A 208 -4.61 -30.25 -35.16
N GLY A 209 -4.91 -29.71 -36.34
CA GLY A 209 -4.88 -28.29 -36.64
C GLY A 209 -6.26 -27.72 -36.96
N GLN A 210 -6.30 -26.40 -37.12
CA GLN A 210 -7.49 -25.66 -37.52
C GLN A 210 -7.15 -24.71 -38.66
N ARG A 211 -8.13 -24.43 -39.50
CA ARG A 211 -8.06 -23.39 -40.53
C ARG A 211 -9.27 -22.48 -40.40
N GLN A 212 -9.11 -21.23 -40.79
CA GLN A 212 -10.14 -20.20 -40.68
C GLN A 212 -10.39 -19.57 -42.06
N ARG A 213 -11.63 -19.18 -42.31
CA ARG A 213 -11.97 -18.27 -43.42
C ARG A 213 -12.98 -17.23 -42.97
N GLU A 214 -12.97 -16.11 -43.65
CA GLU A 214 -13.83 -14.97 -43.34
C GLU A 214 -14.54 -14.47 -44.60
N ARG A 215 -15.71 -13.86 -44.43
CA ARG A 215 -16.40 -13.11 -45.49
C ARG A 215 -16.78 -11.73 -44.99
N LYS A 216 -16.87 -10.78 -45.92
CA LYS A 216 -17.17 -9.38 -45.58
C LYS A 216 -18.62 -9.06 -45.91
N ILE A 217 -19.19 -8.12 -45.18
CA ILE A 217 -20.44 -7.48 -45.56
C ILE A 217 -20.16 -6.61 -46.78
N VAL A 218 -20.78 -6.93 -47.93
CA VAL A 218 -20.65 -6.16 -49.17
C VAL A 218 -21.72 -5.07 -49.26
N GLN A 219 -22.84 -5.24 -48.55
CA GLN A 219 -23.90 -4.24 -48.44
C GLN A 219 -24.41 -4.14 -47.01
N GLN A 220 -24.31 -2.95 -46.42
CA GLN A 220 -24.88 -2.65 -45.10
C GLN A 220 -26.39 -2.44 -45.19
N PRO A 221 -27.19 -2.86 -44.19
CA PRO A 221 -28.63 -2.63 -44.20
C PRO A 221 -28.92 -1.13 -44.04
N ARG A 222 -29.93 -0.63 -44.76
CA ARG A 222 -30.40 0.76 -44.68
C ARG A 222 -31.92 0.82 -44.58
N ASN A 223 -32.44 1.86 -43.93
CA ASN A 223 -33.87 2.20 -43.88
C ASN A 223 -34.76 1.04 -43.36
N GLY A 224 -34.34 0.39 -42.27
CA GLY A 224 -35.07 -0.74 -41.67
C GLY A 224 -34.89 -2.08 -42.42
N GLY A 225 -33.88 -2.18 -43.28
CA GLY A 225 -33.44 -3.43 -43.89
C GLY A 225 -33.02 -4.49 -42.87
N LEU A 226 -33.17 -5.76 -43.24
CA LEU A 226 -32.78 -6.88 -42.40
C LEU A 226 -31.25 -6.91 -42.21
N GLY A 227 -30.81 -7.04 -40.97
CA GLY A 227 -29.39 -7.20 -40.63
C GLY A 227 -28.85 -8.55 -41.12
N CYS A 228 -27.54 -8.61 -41.40
CA CYS A 228 -26.95 -9.76 -42.07
C CYS A 228 -27.09 -11.09 -41.34
N GLY A 229 -27.43 -11.16 -40.04
CA GLY A 229 -27.84 -12.39 -39.33
C GLY A 229 -26.93 -13.62 -39.47
N LEU A 230 -25.70 -13.47 -39.96
CA LEU A 230 -24.90 -14.54 -40.54
C LEU A 230 -23.50 -14.59 -39.93
N GLU A 231 -23.02 -15.83 -39.79
CA GLU A 231 -21.64 -16.14 -39.42
C GLU A 231 -20.66 -15.52 -40.42
N LEU A 232 -19.76 -14.65 -39.93
CA LEU A 232 -18.75 -13.95 -40.73
C LEU A 232 -17.38 -14.64 -40.67
N SER A 233 -17.19 -15.56 -39.72
CA SER A 233 -15.96 -16.33 -39.54
C SER A 233 -16.28 -17.80 -39.34
N GLN A 234 -15.58 -18.66 -40.08
CA GLN A 234 -15.76 -20.10 -39.97
C GLN A 234 -14.44 -20.78 -39.61
N LEU A 235 -14.51 -21.73 -38.69
CA LEU A 235 -13.41 -22.62 -38.32
C LEU A 235 -13.69 -24.03 -38.83
N ASP A 236 -12.65 -24.69 -39.31
CA ASP A 236 -12.69 -26.07 -39.75
C ASP A 236 -11.45 -26.82 -39.28
N ALA A 237 -11.60 -28.10 -38.98
CA ALA A 237 -10.48 -28.95 -38.59
C ALA A 237 -9.63 -29.31 -39.82
N CYS A 238 -8.32 -29.33 -39.65
CA CYS A 238 -7.39 -29.74 -40.69
C CYS A 238 -6.22 -30.52 -40.08
N ASN A 239 -5.64 -31.42 -40.88
CA ASN A 239 -4.57 -32.35 -40.49
C ASN A 239 -5.00 -33.30 -39.35
N ASN A 240 -5.13 -34.58 -39.68
CA ASN A 240 -5.43 -35.65 -38.72
C ASN A 240 -4.29 -36.67 -38.59
N GLU A 241 -3.24 -36.51 -39.39
CA GLU A 241 -2.09 -37.42 -39.35
C GLU A 241 -1.23 -37.13 -38.12
N PRO A 242 -0.89 -38.14 -37.31
CA PRO A 242 -0.05 -37.95 -36.14
C PRO A 242 1.33 -37.43 -36.55
N CYS A 243 1.84 -36.45 -35.82
CA CYS A 243 3.22 -35.98 -36.00
C CYS A 243 4.21 -37.12 -35.72
N ALA A 244 5.32 -37.15 -36.45
CA ALA A 244 6.44 -38.03 -36.11
C ALA A 244 6.95 -37.68 -34.71
N THR A 245 6.87 -38.63 -33.78
CA THR A 245 7.35 -38.45 -32.42
C THR A 245 8.85 -38.72 -32.36
N VAL A 246 9.55 -37.90 -31.58
CA VAL A 246 10.98 -38.05 -31.33
C VAL A 246 11.14 -38.34 -29.84
N ASP A 247 11.65 -39.52 -29.52
CA ASP A 247 11.88 -39.95 -28.14
C ASP A 247 13.14 -39.29 -27.55
N CYS A 248 13.18 -39.27 -26.22
CA CYS A 248 14.33 -38.77 -25.48
C CYS A 248 15.52 -39.72 -25.59
N LEU A 249 16.71 -39.17 -25.82
CA LEU A 249 17.95 -39.93 -26.00
C LEU A 249 19.01 -39.42 -25.02
N TRP A 250 19.54 -40.32 -24.20
CA TRP A 250 20.64 -40.02 -23.28
C TRP A 250 21.97 -39.83 -24.03
N SER A 251 22.86 -39.00 -23.48
CA SER A 251 24.26 -38.92 -23.90
C SER A 251 25.04 -40.15 -23.44
N ASP A 252 26.29 -40.23 -23.89
CA ASP A 252 27.26 -41.13 -23.28
C ASP A 252 27.48 -40.75 -21.81
N TRP A 253 27.94 -41.72 -21.02
CA TRP A 253 28.24 -41.55 -19.61
C TRP A 253 29.51 -40.73 -19.41
N ASP A 254 29.48 -39.85 -18.41
CA ASP A 254 30.67 -39.22 -17.88
C ASP A 254 31.57 -40.27 -17.20
N GLU A 255 32.83 -39.91 -16.96
CA GLU A 255 33.75 -40.74 -16.18
C GLU A 255 33.25 -40.95 -14.74
N TRP A 256 33.65 -42.07 -14.13
CA TRP A 256 33.32 -42.36 -12.74
C TRP A 256 34.01 -41.38 -11.78
N SER A 257 33.29 -40.97 -10.74
CA SER A 257 33.90 -40.25 -9.62
C SER A 257 34.93 -41.12 -8.90
N ASP A 258 35.78 -40.46 -8.11
CA ASP A 258 36.57 -41.15 -7.11
C ASP A 258 35.68 -41.92 -6.12
N CYS A 259 36.24 -42.97 -5.52
CA CYS A 259 35.55 -43.76 -4.50
C CYS A 259 35.46 -42.96 -3.19
N SER A 260 34.28 -42.95 -2.57
CA SER A 260 34.01 -42.26 -1.30
C SER A 260 34.92 -42.71 -0.15
N CYS A 261 35.39 -43.96 -0.18
CA CYS A 261 36.22 -44.56 0.86
C CYS A 261 37.45 -45.21 0.24
N LYS A 262 38.61 -45.11 0.90
CA LYS A 262 39.87 -45.73 0.42
C LYS A 262 39.96 -47.22 0.74
N CYS A 263 39.23 -47.69 1.75
CA CYS A 263 39.08 -49.08 2.17
C CYS A 263 37.72 -49.23 2.89
N GLY A 264 37.32 -50.45 3.22
CA GLY A 264 36.12 -50.79 3.98
C GLY A 264 34.83 -50.86 3.16
N GLY A 265 34.91 -50.59 1.86
CA GLY A 265 33.75 -50.40 0.99
C GLY A 265 33.35 -48.92 0.91
N GLY A 266 33.17 -48.44 -0.31
CA GLY A 266 32.68 -47.11 -0.64
C GLY A 266 31.84 -47.13 -1.91
N GLN A 267 31.36 -45.97 -2.32
CA GLN A 267 30.58 -45.79 -3.54
C GLN A 267 31.25 -44.80 -4.46
N ARG A 268 31.05 -44.99 -5.76
CA ARG A 268 31.38 -44.03 -6.80
C ARG A 268 30.17 -43.83 -7.68
N THR A 269 30.06 -42.65 -8.26
CA THR A 269 28.90 -42.24 -9.05
C THR A 269 29.35 -41.72 -10.40
N ARG A 270 28.56 -41.96 -11.45
CA ARG A 270 28.69 -41.29 -12.74
C ARG A 270 27.35 -40.78 -13.20
N ASN A 271 27.38 -39.75 -14.05
CA ASN A 271 26.19 -39.08 -14.55
C ASN A 271 26.19 -39.06 -16.08
N ARG A 272 25.02 -38.84 -16.67
CA ARG A 272 24.88 -38.50 -18.08
C ARG A 272 23.78 -37.47 -18.28
N ARG A 273 23.76 -36.84 -19.44
CA ARG A 273 22.84 -35.74 -19.76
C ARG A 273 21.91 -36.16 -20.89
N VAL A 274 20.78 -35.48 -21.02
CA VAL A 274 19.89 -35.70 -22.16
C VAL A 274 20.57 -35.14 -23.42
N LYS A 275 20.89 -36.00 -24.38
CA LYS A 275 21.48 -35.63 -25.68
C LYS A 275 20.42 -35.08 -26.63
N GLN A 276 19.21 -35.63 -26.57
CA GLN A 276 18.07 -35.21 -27.37
C GLN A 276 16.82 -35.20 -26.49
N THR A 277 16.18 -34.04 -26.41
CA THR A 277 14.93 -33.87 -25.68
C THR A 277 13.76 -34.44 -26.48
N PRO A 278 12.74 -35.01 -25.82
CA PRO A 278 11.59 -35.56 -26.52
C PRO A 278 10.75 -34.42 -27.12
N GLN A 279 10.26 -34.61 -28.34
CA GLN A 279 9.24 -33.73 -28.92
C GLN A 279 7.84 -34.06 -28.37
N PRO A 280 6.83 -33.19 -28.53
CA PRO A 280 5.46 -33.47 -28.09
C PRO A 280 4.97 -34.84 -28.60
N GLY A 281 4.64 -35.74 -27.67
CA GLY A 281 4.23 -37.12 -27.96
C GLY A 281 5.35 -38.18 -27.92
N GLY A 282 6.62 -37.77 -27.81
CA GLY A 282 7.75 -38.69 -27.60
C GLY A 282 7.90 -39.15 -26.14
N LYS A 283 8.52 -40.32 -25.95
CA LYS A 283 8.77 -40.88 -24.62
C LYS A 283 9.83 -40.08 -23.85
N PRO A 284 9.59 -39.71 -22.59
CA PRO A 284 10.59 -39.05 -21.77
C PRO A 284 11.74 -40.00 -21.40
N CYS A 285 12.92 -39.43 -21.16
CA CYS A 285 14.04 -40.20 -20.66
C CYS A 285 13.74 -40.73 -19.24
N GLU A 286 14.06 -41.98 -18.97
CA GLU A 286 13.88 -42.59 -17.66
C GLU A 286 14.73 -41.90 -16.59
N ALA A 287 14.10 -41.36 -15.54
CA ALA A 287 14.78 -40.55 -14.52
C ALA A 287 15.90 -41.31 -13.78
N LEU A 288 15.70 -42.61 -13.50
CA LEU A 288 16.69 -43.47 -12.83
C LEU A 288 17.93 -43.74 -13.69
N ALA A 289 17.85 -43.48 -15.00
CA ALA A 289 18.93 -43.72 -15.91
C ALA A 289 19.85 -42.50 -16.06
N LYS A 290 19.67 -41.43 -15.27
CA LYS A 290 20.50 -40.21 -15.27
C LYS A 290 21.80 -40.36 -14.46
N GLU A 291 21.73 -41.13 -13.38
CA GLU A 291 22.78 -41.32 -12.40
C GLU A 291 22.95 -42.81 -12.12
N GLU A 292 24.19 -43.27 -12.03
CA GLU A 292 24.51 -44.66 -11.70
C GLU A 292 25.53 -44.70 -10.56
N VAL A 293 25.28 -45.56 -9.58
CA VAL A 293 26.13 -45.74 -8.39
C VAL A 293 26.69 -47.16 -8.38
N ALA A 294 28.00 -47.28 -8.17
CA ALA A 294 28.69 -48.55 -8.07
C ALA A 294 29.53 -48.64 -6.80
N VAL A 295 29.64 -49.85 -6.24
CA VAL A 295 30.46 -50.13 -5.05
C VAL A 295 31.94 -50.20 -5.45
N CYS A 296 32.82 -49.67 -4.60
CA CYS A 296 34.28 -49.67 -4.78
C CYS A 296 35.01 -49.91 -3.45
N ASN A 297 36.30 -50.25 -3.51
CA ASN A 297 37.22 -50.38 -2.37
C ASN A 297 36.74 -51.23 -1.16
N THR A 298 36.17 -52.40 -1.42
CA THR A 298 35.57 -53.33 -0.43
C THR A 298 36.55 -54.05 0.51
N LYS A 299 37.85 -53.73 0.48
CA LYS A 299 38.85 -54.39 1.34
C LYS A 299 38.83 -53.78 2.76
N PRO A 300 38.73 -54.55 3.85
CA PRO A 300 38.62 -54.03 5.22
C PRO A 300 39.80 -53.13 5.63
N CYS A 301 39.52 -52.09 6.43
CA CYS A 301 40.53 -51.20 7.01
C CYS A 301 41.11 -51.79 8.32
N ASN A 302 42.38 -51.53 8.63
CA ASN A 302 43.11 -52.14 9.76
C ASN A 302 42.69 -51.61 11.15
N GLU A 303 42.73 -52.50 12.14
CA GLU A 303 42.12 -52.48 13.48
C GLU A 303 42.65 -51.41 14.46
N HIS A 304 41.81 -50.45 14.87
CA HIS A 304 41.74 -49.86 16.22
C HIS A 304 40.47 -49.00 16.31
N CYS A 305 39.51 -49.35 17.18
CA CYS A 305 38.28 -48.58 17.35
C CYS A 305 38.54 -47.37 18.24
N VAL A 306 38.16 -46.19 17.74
CA VAL A 306 38.27 -44.92 18.46
C VAL A 306 36.86 -44.46 18.72
N ASP A 307 36.44 -44.47 19.98
CA ASP A 307 35.12 -44.03 20.41
C ASP A 307 35.02 -42.50 20.41
N GLY A 308 33.79 -42.02 20.24
CA GLY A 308 33.47 -40.61 20.23
C GLY A 308 33.41 -40.05 21.65
N GLU A 309 34.14 -38.96 21.89
CA GLU A 309 34.18 -38.30 23.20
C GLU A 309 33.63 -36.87 23.11
N TRP A 310 32.80 -36.49 24.08
CA TRP A 310 32.38 -35.10 24.25
C TRP A 310 33.47 -34.25 24.88
N GLU A 311 33.53 -32.98 24.48
CA GLU A 311 34.27 -31.95 25.20
C GLU A 311 33.54 -31.56 26.51
N GLN A 312 34.22 -30.82 27.39
CA GLN A 312 33.58 -30.31 28.61
C GLN A 312 32.45 -29.34 28.25
N TRP A 313 31.41 -29.31 29.09
CA TRP A 313 30.34 -28.34 28.92
C TRP A 313 30.87 -26.91 29.05
N GLU A 314 30.43 -26.04 28.15
CA GLU A 314 30.59 -24.60 28.29
C GLU A 314 29.78 -24.11 29.51
N GLU A 315 30.16 -22.93 30.02
CA GLU A 315 29.44 -22.28 31.12
C GLU A 315 27.99 -21.95 30.71
N TRP A 316 27.09 -21.96 31.68
CA TRP A 316 25.69 -21.59 31.44
C TRP A 316 25.58 -20.16 30.94
N THR A 317 24.75 -19.93 29.93
CA THR A 317 24.47 -18.59 29.45
C THR A 317 23.76 -17.75 30.51
N ALA A 318 23.83 -16.42 30.38
CA ALA A 318 22.99 -15.53 31.19
C ALA A 318 21.50 -15.91 31.07
N CYS A 319 20.75 -15.76 32.16
CA CYS A 319 19.34 -16.08 32.15
C CYS A 319 18.59 -15.18 31.15
N SER A 320 17.66 -15.76 30.38
CA SER A 320 16.89 -15.02 29.37
C SER A 320 16.00 -13.91 29.94
N ALA A 321 15.76 -13.92 31.26
CA ALA A 321 14.98 -12.91 31.97
C ALA A 321 15.68 -12.53 33.28
N THR A 322 15.58 -11.27 33.68
CA THR A 322 16.23 -10.74 34.90
C THR A 322 15.39 -10.91 36.17
N CYS A 323 14.10 -11.25 36.08
CA CYS A 323 13.23 -11.60 37.21
C CYS A 323 12.01 -12.43 36.76
N LYS A 324 11.35 -13.13 37.70
CA LYS A 324 10.11 -13.91 37.51
C LYS A 324 10.21 -15.10 36.53
N GLY A 325 11.33 -15.82 36.57
CA GLY A 325 11.56 -17.04 35.80
C GLY A 325 12.07 -16.79 34.39
N GLY A 326 13.11 -17.52 34.01
CA GLY A 326 13.72 -17.54 32.67
C GLY A 326 14.36 -18.88 32.34
N VAL A 327 14.95 -18.98 31.14
CA VAL A 327 15.64 -20.19 30.68
C VAL A 327 17.11 -19.85 30.43
N THR A 328 18.00 -20.73 30.85
CA THR A 328 19.42 -20.72 30.53
C THR A 328 19.79 -22.03 29.83
N TYR A 329 20.88 -22.03 29.06
CA TYR A 329 21.38 -23.23 28.41
C TYR A 329 22.91 -23.29 28.43
N ARG A 330 23.44 -24.48 28.23
CA ARG A 330 24.87 -24.74 27.97
C ARG A 330 25.04 -25.70 26.80
N SER A 331 26.20 -25.65 26.15
CA SER A 331 26.57 -26.48 25.00
C SER A 331 27.91 -27.19 25.21
N ARG A 332 28.11 -28.30 24.50
CA ARG A 332 29.40 -28.99 24.38
C ARG A 332 29.59 -29.43 22.94
N LYS A 333 30.84 -29.63 22.50
CA LYS A 333 31.17 -30.10 21.14
C LYS A 333 31.78 -31.49 21.18
N VAL A 334 31.78 -32.19 20.06
CA VAL A 334 32.46 -33.49 19.95
C VAL A 334 33.97 -33.22 19.92
N LYS A 335 34.70 -33.76 20.89
CA LYS A 335 36.15 -33.62 21.01
C LYS A 335 36.87 -34.61 20.09
N THR A 336 36.36 -35.84 20.05
CA THR A 336 36.88 -36.91 19.20
C THR A 336 35.70 -37.54 18.48
N GLU A 337 35.77 -37.59 17.15
CA GLU A 337 34.77 -38.27 16.33
C GLU A 337 35.04 -39.77 16.31
N ALA A 338 33.99 -40.58 16.47
CA ALA A 338 34.13 -42.03 16.45
C ALA A 338 34.53 -42.51 15.04
N ASN A 339 35.48 -43.44 14.95
CA ASN A 339 35.79 -44.08 13.69
C ASN A 339 34.82 -45.24 13.39
N HIS A 340 34.99 -45.92 12.26
CA HIS A 340 34.01 -46.89 11.74
C HIS A 340 33.63 -48.03 12.70
N CYS A 341 34.43 -48.31 13.73
CA CYS A 341 34.11 -49.32 14.74
C CYS A 341 34.02 -48.79 16.18
N GLY A 342 34.17 -47.48 16.38
CA GLY A 342 33.99 -46.85 17.69
C GLY A 342 32.54 -46.42 17.95
N GLU A 343 32.14 -46.37 19.21
CA GLU A 343 30.81 -45.91 19.62
C GLU A 343 30.72 -44.38 19.55
N PRO A 344 29.66 -43.80 18.95
CA PRO A 344 29.51 -42.35 18.87
C PRO A 344 29.24 -41.73 20.25
N ALA A 345 29.68 -40.49 20.46
CA ALA A 345 29.45 -39.74 21.68
C ALA A 345 27.94 -39.64 22.00
N THR A 346 27.48 -40.31 23.06
CA THR A 346 26.04 -40.41 23.41
C THR A 346 25.58 -39.26 24.32
N GLY A 347 24.33 -38.81 24.17
CA GLY A 347 23.73 -37.72 24.95
C GLY A 347 23.63 -36.39 24.17
N PRO A 348 22.92 -35.38 24.72
CA PRO A 348 22.62 -34.15 23.99
C PRO A 348 23.85 -33.24 23.88
N MET A 349 23.93 -32.52 22.75
CA MET A 349 24.92 -31.45 22.50
C MET A 349 24.58 -30.16 23.29
N ARG A 350 23.31 -29.99 23.67
CA ARG A 350 22.79 -28.79 24.34
C ARG A 350 21.81 -29.17 25.45
N GLU A 351 21.94 -28.52 26.60
CA GLU A 351 21.11 -28.75 27.78
C GLU A 351 20.49 -27.42 28.26
N ASN A 352 19.20 -27.43 28.63
CA ASN A 352 18.46 -26.24 29.07
C ASN A 352 18.00 -26.41 30.53
N ALA A 353 18.01 -25.33 31.31
CA ALA A 353 17.53 -25.28 32.70
C ALA A 353 16.73 -24.01 32.98
N LYS A 354 15.86 -24.07 34.00
CA LYS A 354 15.15 -22.89 34.53
C LYS A 354 16.10 -22.05 35.38
N CYS A 355 15.94 -20.73 35.35
CA CYS A 355 16.71 -19.78 36.15
C CYS A 355 15.81 -18.64 36.65
N ASN A 356 16.26 -17.92 37.68
CA ASN A 356 15.58 -16.76 38.27
C ASN A 356 14.12 -17.03 38.73
N GLU A 357 13.87 -18.18 39.35
CA GLU A 357 12.57 -18.53 39.95
C GLU A 357 12.11 -17.57 41.06
#